data_AF-A0AAU3CQZ8-F1
#
_entry.id   AF-A0AAU3CQZ8-F1
#
_cell.length_a   1.000
_cell.length_b   1.000
_cell.length_c   1.000
_cell.angle_alpha   90.00
_cell.angle_beta   90.00
_cell.angle_gamma   90.00
#
_symmetry.space_group_name_H-M   'P 1'
#
loop_
_entity.id
_entity.type
_entity.pdbx_description
1 polymer ?
#
loop_
_entity_poly.entity_id
_entity_poly.type
_entity_poly.pdbx_seq_one_letter_code
_entity_poly.pdbx_strand_id
1 'polypeptide(L)'
;MRIRIDAVDLPGRTGPASADGRVPAYGNLHVAVQRRDRPAELLAPQPGDAPSATWTLECTTSASATGTEVRGPYVQDRLGRRFVYLSWGTVDESGVFTMFRRAKLMLDAVPADVLAAAARDGLLVGRLGLTDAQGGPLCARVEPPRISWSAERAD
;
A
#
# COMPACT_ATOMS: atom_id res chain seq x y z
N MET A 1 3.96 -9.43 -14.70
CA MET A 1 4.73 -8.36 -14.03
C MET A 1 4.43 -8.44 -12.55
N ARG A 2 5.41 -8.20 -11.67
CA ARG A 2 5.19 -8.09 -10.23
C ARG A 2 5.23 -6.62 -9.81
N ILE A 3 4.45 -6.27 -8.78
CA ILE A 3 4.64 -5.02 -8.05
C ILE A 3 5.24 -5.36 -6.69
N ARG A 4 6.43 -4.85 -6.38
CA ARG A 4 7.02 -4.92 -5.04
C ARG A 4 6.82 -3.59 -4.33
N ILE A 5 6.28 -3.63 -3.12
CA ILE A 5 6.16 -2.46 -2.25
C ILE A 5 7.18 -2.65 -1.15
N ASP A 6 8.15 -1.76 -1.06
CA ASP A 6 9.18 -1.75 -0.01
C ASP A 6 8.95 -0.53 0.88
N ALA A 7 8.61 -0.79 2.14
CA ALA A 7 8.19 0.22 3.08
C ALA A 7 9.11 0.28 4.31
N VAL A 8 9.36 1.49 4.77
CA VAL A 8 10.14 1.80 5.98
C VAL A 8 9.38 2.83 6.82
N ASP A 9 9.96 3.27 7.95
CA ASP A 9 9.39 4.33 8.78
C ASP A 9 7.92 4.04 9.12
N LEU A 10 7.69 2.95 9.87
CA LEU A 10 6.36 2.58 10.34
C LEU A 10 6.06 3.34 11.66
N PRO A 11 4.78 3.68 11.93
CA PRO A 11 4.40 4.62 12.99
C PRO A 11 4.48 4.04 14.43
N GLY A 12 4.92 2.79 14.59
CA GLY A 12 4.90 2.05 15.86
C GLY A 12 3.60 1.27 16.09
N ARG A 13 3.52 0.58 17.23
CA ARG A 13 2.36 -0.25 17.60
C ARG A 13 1.19 0.52 18.17
N THR A 14 1.38 1.80 18.51
CA THR A 14 0.41 2.58 19.27
C THR A 14 0.18 3.93 18.63
N GLY A 15 -1.08 4.35 18.53
CA GLY A 15 -1.47 5.70 18.15
C GLY A 15 -2.16 6.39 19.32
N PRO A 16 -1.78 7.63 19.67
CA PRO A 16 -2.48 8.36 20.72
C PRO A 16 -3.93 8.60 20.32
N ALA A 17 -4.82 8.64 21.31
CA ALA A 17 -6.17 9.13 21.10
C ALA A 17 -6.14 10.57 20.57
N SER A 18 -7.13 10.97 19.77
CA SER A 18 -7.24 12.38 19.41
C SER A 18 -7.52 13.22 20.65
N ALA A 19 -6.99 14.45 20.68
CA ALA A 19 -7.18 15.36 21.82
C ALA A 19 -8.66 15.69 22.09
N ASP A 20 -9.52 15.58 21.08
CA ASP A 20 -10.98 15.76 21.19
C ASP A 20 -11.74 14.47 21.56
N GLY A 21 -11.03 13.37 21.82
CA GLY A 21 -11.57 12.08 22.25
C GLY A 21 -12.38 11.31 21.19
N ARG A 22 -12.47 11.83 19.95
CA ARG A 22 -13.26 11.20 18.87
C ARG A 22 -12.57 9.99 18.25
N VAL A 23 -11.25 9.91 18.34
CA VAL A 23 -10.45 8.80 17.86
C VAL A 23 -9.88 8.07 19.08
N PRO A 24 -10.25 6.80 19.31
CA PRO A 24 -9.71 6.04 20.44
C PRO A 24 -8.20 5.84 20.27
N ALA A 25 -7.51 5.64 21.40
CA ALA A 25 -6.15 5.15 21.35
C ALA A 25 -6.14 3.79 20.64
N TYR A 26 -5.24 3.62 19.68
CA TYR A 26 -5.07 2.35 19.00
C TYR A 26 -3.86 1.63 19.59
N GLY A 27 -4.02 0.34 19.88
CA GLY A 27 -2.93 -0.55 20.25
C GLY A 27 -2.79 -1.67 19.22
N ASN A 28 -1.63 -2.32 19.22
CA ASN A 28 -1.34 -3.46 18.37
C ASN A 28 -1.55 -3.19 16.86
N LEU A 29 -1.09 -2.02 16.41
CA LEU A 29 -1.22 -1.57 15.02
C LEU A 29 -0.51 -2.51 14.06
N HIS A 30 -1.17 -2.83 12.95
CA HIS A 30 -0.62 -3.59 11.83
C HIS A 30 -1.02 -2.95 10.50
N VAL A 31 -0.21 -3.19 9.46
CA VAL A 31 -0.46 -2.81 8.07
C VAL A 31 -0.47 -4.03 7.17
N ALA A 32 -1.37 -4.07 6.19
CA ALA A 32 -1.41 -5.15 5.20
C ALA A 32 -1.88 -4.64 3.84
N VAL A 33 -1.56 -5.37 2.77
CA VAL A 33 -2.15 -5.11 1.45
C VAL A 33 -3.52 -5.75 1.37
N GLN A 34 -4.55 -4.96 1.05
CA GLN A 34 -5.94 -5.43 1.00
C GLN A 34 -6.30 -5.95 -0.40
N ARG A 35 -6.89 -7.15 -0.48
CA ARG A 35 -7.41 -7.69 -1.74
C ARG A 35 -8.59 -6.87 -2.26
N ARG A 36 -8.68 -6.74 -3.58
CA ARG A 36 -9.82 -6.11 -4.27
C ARG A 36 -11.09 -6.91 -4.02
N ASP A 37 -12.18 -6.22 -3.74
CA ASP A 37 -13.53 -6.78 -3.51
C ASP A 37 -13.62 -7.77 -2.32
N ARG A 38 -12.54 -7.95 -1.53
CA ARG A 38 -12.46 -8.85 -0.38
C ARG A 38 -11.74 -8.17 0.80
N PRO A 39 -12.39 -7.24 1.52
CA PRO A 39 -11.73 -6.41 2.53
C PRO A 39 -11.09 -7.18 3.71
N ALA A 40 -11.60 -8.37 4.02
CA ALA A 40 -11.06 -9.25 5.06
C ALA A 40 -9.84 -10.06 4.59
N GLU A 41 -9.60 -10.16 3.29
CA GLU A 41 -8.43 -10.85 2.74
C GLU A 41 -7.23 -9.89 2.68
N LEU A 42 -6.35 -10.02 3.67
CA LEU A 42 -5.17 -9.20 3.85
C LEU A 42 -3.91 -10.03 3.55
N LEU A 43 -3.04 -9.49 2.70
CA LEU A 43 -1.77 -10.12 2.37
C LEU A 43 -0.71 -9.72 3.40
N ALA A 44 -0.15 -10.73 4.06
CA ALA A 44 0.98 -10.64 4.99
C ALA A 44 0.93 -9.39 5.90
N PRO A 45 0.01 -9.33 6.88
CA PRO A 45 -0.01 -8.23 7.86
C PRO A 45 1.35 -8.10 8.56
N GLN A 46 1.82 -6.87 8.68
CA GLN A 46 3.08 -6.50 9.30
C GLN A 46 2.83 -5.65 10.54
N PRO A 47 3.52 -5.91 11.66
CA PRO A 47 3.47 -5.05 12.83
C PRO A 47 3.87 -3.61 12.53
N GLY A 48 3.20 -2.65 13.17
CA GLY A 48 3.47 -1.22 13.01
C GLY A 48 4.84 -0.78 13.54
N ASP A 49 5.56 -1.63 14.28
CA ASP A 49 6.92 -1.42 14.77
C ASP A 49 7.98 -2.26 14.04
N ALA A 50 7.60 -2.94 12.95
CA ALA A 50 8.57 -3.62 12.12
C ALA A 50 9.56 -2.61 11.51
N PRO A 51 10.86 -2.95 11.38
CA PRO A 51 11.86 -2.04 10.81
C PRO A 51 11.57 -1.73 9.33
N SER A 52 10.91 -2.66 8.64
CA SER A 52 10.49 -2.55 7.25
C SER A 52 9.33 -3.51 6.97
N ALA A 53 8.60 -3.27 5.89
CA ALA A 53 7.58 -4.16 5.37
C ALA A 53 7.69 -4.28 3.85
N THR A 54 7.64 -5.52 3.33
CA THR A 54 7.67 -5.78 1.89
C THR A 54 6.50 -6.67 1.47
N TRP A 55 5.85 -6.29 0.36
CA TRP A 55 4.82 -7.11 -0.28
C TRP A 55 5.12 -7.23 -1.78
N THR A 56 4.87 -8.41 -2.34
CA THR A 56 4.98 -8.67 -3.77
C THR A 56 3.63 -9.09 -4.31
N LEU A 57 3.14 -8.40 -5.33
CA LEU A 57 1.81 -8.56 -5.91
C LEU A 57 1.93 -9.03 -7.35
N GLU A 58 1.33 -10.18 -7.64
CA GLU A 58 1.23 -10.68 -9.01
C GLU A 58 0.24 -9.83 -9.82
N CYS A 59 0.70 -9.35 -10.97
CA CYS A 59 -0.06 -8.48 -11.87
C CYS A 59 0.09 -8.89 -13.34
N THR A 60 -0.94 -8.59 -14.12
CA THR A 60 -0.91 -8.61 -15.58
C THR A 60 -0.85 -7.19 -16.12
N THR A 61 -0.19 -7.04 -17.27
CA THR A 61 -0.08 -5.76 -17.97
C THR A 61 -0.56 -5.91 -19.40
N SER A 62 -1.28 -4.90 -19.90
CA SER A 62 -1.69 -4.81 -21.30
C SER A 62 -1.38 -3.43 -21.84
N ALA A 63 -0.92 -3.36 -23.09
CA ALA A 63 -0.79 -2.09 -23.78
C ALA A 63 -2.19 -1.53 -24.12
N SER A 64 -2.35 -0.22 -24.04
CA SER A 64 -3.56 0.49 -24.47
C SER A 64 -3.19 1.82 -25.14
N ALA A 65 -4.15 2.45 -25.83
CA ALA A 65 -3.94 3.74 -26.47
C ALA A 65 -3.52 4.86 -25.48
N THR A 66 -3.82 4.71 -24.20
CA THR A 66 -3.49 5.68 -23.14
C THR A 66 -2.29 5.26 -22.28
N GLY A 67 -1.59 4.18 -22.64
CA GLY A 67 -0.42 3.66 -21.93
C GLY A 67 -0.59 2.23 -21.42
N THR A 68 0.28 1.82 -20.50
CA THR A 68 0.24 0.48 -19.91
C THR A 68 -0.86 0.38 -18.86
N GLU A 69 -1.80 -0.54 -19.05
CA GLU A 69 -2.79 -0.90 -18.04
C GLU A 69 -2.26 -2.03 -17.14
N VAL A 70 -2.51 -1.93 -15.83
CA VAL A 70 -2.13 -2.93 -14.83
C VAL A 70 -3.37 -3.50 -14.16
N ARG A 71 -3.42 -4.83 -14.04
CA ARG A 71 -4.52 -5.56 -13.37
C ARG A 71 -3.95 -6.61 -12.43
N GLY A 72 -4.70 -6.96 -11.39
CA GLY A 72 -4.30 -7.99 -10.43
C GLY A 72 -5.28 -8.07 -9.26
N PRO A 73 -5.20 -9.11 -8.42
CA PRO A 73 -6.12 -9.31 -7.30
C PRO A 73 -6.03 -8.23 -6.22
N TYR A 74 -4.90 -7.51 -6.14
CA TYR A 74 -4.68 -6.42 -5.19
C TYR A 74 -4.76 -5.02 -5.82
N VAL A 75 -4.90 -4.95 -7.15
CA VAL A 75 -5.08 -3.69 -7.88
C VAL A 75 -6.55 -3.31 -7.84
N GLN A 76 -6.82 -2.21 -7.15
CA GLN A 76 -8.14 -1.60 -7.10
C GLN A 76 -8.42 -0.86 -8.40
N ASP A 77 -9.68 -0.88 -8.82
CA ASP A 77 -10.18 -0.14 -9.98
C ASP A 77 -11.53 0.46 -9.59
N ARG A 78 -11.52 1.74 -9.23
CA ARG A 78 -12.70 2.46 -8.72
C ARG A 78 -12.68 3.89 -9.23
N LEU A 79 -13.82 4.34 -9.75
CA LEU A 79 -14.00 5.70 -10.29
C LEU A 79 -12.94 6.06 -11.35
N GLY A 80 -12.56 5.08 -12.18
CA GLY A 80 -11.56 5.26 -13.24
C GLY A 80 -10.11 5.44 -12.75
N ARG A 81 -9.82 5.12 -11.47
CA ARG A 81 -8.47 5.21 -10.91
C ARG A 81 -7.96 3.85 -10.46
N ARG A 82 -6.68 3.58 -10.71
CA ARG A 82 -6.00 2.35 -10.30
C ARG A 82 -5.04 2.62 -9.14
N PHE A 83 -5.11 1.79 -8.11
CA PHE A 83 -4.29 1.92 -6.92
C PHE A 83 -4.20 0.62 -6.13
N VAL A 84 -3.25 0.51 -5.21
CA VAL A 84 -3.15 -0.57 -4.22
C VAL A 84 -3.60 -0.03 -2.85
N TYR A 85 -4.37 -0.81 -2.10
CA TYR A 85 -4.72 -0.45 -0.72
C TYR A 85 -3.67 -0.97 0.27
N LEU A 86 -3.12 -0.07 1.07
CA LEU A 86 -2.53 -0.42 2.37
C LEU A 86 -3.58 -0.14 3.45
N SER A 87 -3.95 -1.18 4.19
CA SER A 87 -4.93 -1.11 5.28
C SER A 87 -4.23 -1.14 6.62
N TRP A 88 -4.55 -0.15 7.46
CA TRP A 88 -4.16 -0.08 8.85
C TRP A 88 -5.29 -0.56 9.74
N GLY A 89 -4.94 -1.37 10.73
CA GLY A 89 -5.87 -1.92 11.68
C GLY A 89 -5.22 -2.27 13.00
N THR A 90 -6.06 -2.52 13.99
CA THR A 90 -5.66 -3.13 15.26
C THR A 90 -5.84 -4.64 15.13
N VAL A 91 -4.94 -5.40 15.76
CA VAL A 91 -5.10 -6.85 15.90
C VAL A 91 -5.46 -7.14 17.36
N ASP A 92 -6.55 -7.87 17.61
CA ASP A 92 -6.93 -8.24 18.98
C ASP A 92 -6.18 -9.51 19.46
N GLU A 93 -6.47 -9.94 20.69
CA GLU A 93 -5.86 -11.12 21.30
C GLU A 93 -6.16 -12.42 20.53
N SER A 94 -7.26 -12.46 19.78
CA SER A 94 -7.63 -13.60 18.93
C SER A 94 -6.97 -13.54 17.54
N GLY A 95 -6.19 -12.50 17.27
CA GLY A 95 -5.54 -12.28 15.97
C GLY A 95 -6.45 -11.63 14.93
N VAL A 96 -7.65 -11.16 15.29
CA VAL A 96 -8.58 -10.55 14.35
C VAL A 96 -8.13 -9.13 14.02
N PHE A 97 -7.95 -8.88 12.72
CA PHE A 97 -7.61 -7.56 12.21
C PHE A 97 -8.87 -6.70 12.01
N THR A 98 -8.94 -5.57 12.71
CA THR A 98 -10.00 -4.57 12.55
C THR A 98 -9.43 -3.30 11.91
N MET A 99 -9.77 -3.08 10.64
CA MET A 99 -9.31 -1.92 9.87
C MET A 99 -9.96 -0.61 10.37
N PHE A 100 -9.16 0.44 10.56
CA PHE A 100 -9.66 1.79 10.85
C PHE A 100 -9.19 2.86 9.84
N ARG A 101 -8.18 2.57 9.01
CA ARG A 101 -7.57 3.56 8.11
C ARG A 101 -6.95 2.90 6.87
N ARG A 102 -6.85 3.65 5.77
CA ARG A 102 -6.24 3.19 4.52
C ARG A 102 -5.42 4.25 3.82
N ALA A 103 -4.34 3.81 3.18
CA ALA A 103 -3.62 4.54 2.14
C ALA A 103 -3.88 3.89 0.77
N LYS A 104 -3.84 4.71 -0.29
CA LYS A 104 -4.04 4.33 -1.69
C LYS A 104 -2.77 4.64 -2.46
N LEU A 105 -1.96 3.63 -2.76
CA LEU A 105 -0.77 3.78 -3.57
C LEU A 105 -1.22 3.92 -5.03
N MET A 106 -1.17 5.13 -5.56
CA MET A 106 -1.78 5.44 -6.86
C MET A 106 -0.90 4.93 -8.00
N LEU A 107 -1.41 3.95 -8.76
CA LEU A 107 -0.71 3.43 -9.93
C LEU A 107 -0.81 4.40 -11.11
N ASP A 108 -1.86 5.21 -11.18
CA ASP A 108 -2.01 6.26 -12.20
C ASP A 108 -0.99 7.40 -12.04
N ALA A 109 -0.31 7.48 -10.89
CA ALA A 109 0.74 8.46 -10.62
C ALA A 109 2.15 7.90 -10.88
N VAL A 110 2.27 6.67 -11.40
CA VAL A 110 3.56 6.11 -11.84
C VAL A 110 3.94 6.80 -13.16
N PRO A 111 5.18 7.31 -13.30
CA PRO A 111 5.65 7.83 -14.58
C PRO A 111 5.51 6.80 -15.71
N ALA A 112 5.02 7.23 -16.87
CA ALA A 112 4.64 6.32 -17.95
C ALA A 112 5.84 5.51 -18.49
N ASP A 113 7.02 6.12 -18.52
CA ASP A 113 8.29 5.48 -18.91
C ASP A 113 8.72 4.41 -17.90
N VAL A 114 8.59 4.69 -16.59
CA VAL A 114 8.83 3.73 -15.50
C VAL A 114 7.87 2.55 -15.60
N LEU A 115 6.57 2.80 -15.81
CA LEU A 115 5.59 1.72 -15.92
C LEU A 115 5.82 0.88 -17.18
N ALA A 116 6.15 1.51 -18.31
CA ALA A 116 6.49 0.81 -19.53
C ALA A 116 7.76 -0.04 -19.39
N ALA A 117 8.79 0.48 -18.70
CA ALA A 117 10.00 -0.28 -18.38
C ALA A 117 9.68 -1.47 -17.46
N ALA A 118 8.94 -1.27 -16.38
CA ALA A 118 8.54 -2.34 -15.47
C ALA A 118 7.69 -3.42 -16.15
N ALA A 119 6.82 -3.06 -17.10
CA ALA A 119 6.05 -4.01 -17.89
C ALA A 119 6.93 -4.88 -18.80
N ARG A 120 8.05 -4.34 -19.31
CA ARG A 120 9.04 -5.09 -20.09
C ARG A 120 9.97 -5.93 -19.21
N ASP A 121 10.48 -5.32 -18.14
CA ASP A 121 11.52 -5.90 -17.27
C ASP A 121 10.93 -6.82 -16.18
N GLY A 122 9.63 -6.73 -15.94
CA GLY A 122 8.87 -7.65 -15.12
C GLY A 122 8.63 -7.22 -13.68
N LEU A 123 9.22 -6.11 -13.21
CA LEU A 123 9.08 -5.64 -11.83
C LEU A 123 8.90 -4.11 -11.73
N LEU A 124 7.81 -3.68 -11.09
CA LEU A 124 7.58 -2.32 -10.62
C LEU A 124 7.84 -2.25 -9.12
N VAL A 125 8.68 -1.33 -8.65
CA VAL A 125 9.00 -1.18 -7.22
C VAL A 125 8.52 0.17 -6.71
N GLY A 126 7.68 0.14 -5.68
CA GLY A 126 7.21 1.32 -4.95
C GLY A 126 7.89 1.42 -3.59
N ARG A 127 8.62 2.50 -3.31
CA ARG A 127 9.29 2.74 -2.03
C ARG A 127 8.73 3.95 -1.30
N LEU A 128 8.38 3.79 -0.02
CA LEU A 128 7.73 4.84 0.78
C LEU A 128 8.00 4.69 2.30
N GLY A 129 7.87 5.80 3.01
CA GLY A 129 7.71 5.82 4.47
C GLY A 129 6.23 5.66 4.86
N LEU A 130 5.94 4.99 5.97
CA LEU A 130 4.58 4.66 6.42
C LEU A 130 4.04 5.52 7.57
N THR A 131 4.83 6.48 8.06
CA THR A 131 4.42 7.48 9.06
C THR A 131 3.98 8.79 8.40
N ASP A 132 2.76 9.27 8.64
CA ASP A 132 2.29 10.56 8.16
C ASP A 132 2.94 11.76 8.86
N ALA A 133 2.61 12.98 8.42
CA ALA A 133 3.19 14.21 8.97
C ALA A 133 2.81 14.47 10.44
N GLN A 134 1.84 13.74 10.99
CA GLN A 134 1.41 13.83 12.38
C GLN A 134 2.03 12.70 13.24
N GLY A 135 2.92 11.88 12.68
CA GLY A 135 3.50 10.73 13.37
C GLY A 135 2.60 9.49 13.39
N GLY A 136 1.47 9.51 12.67
CA GLY A 136 0.48 8.44 12.63
C GLY A 136 0.58 7.57 11.38
N PRO A 137 -0.32 6.58 11.22
CA PRO A 137 -0.29 5.71 10.06
C PRO A 137 -0.65 6.43 8.75
N LEU A 138 0.19 6.27 7.73
CA LEU A 138 -0.01 6.87 6.41
C LEU A 138 -1.40 6.54 5.84
N CYS A 139 -2.06 7.54 5.27
CA CYS A 139 -3.42 7.40 4.77
C CYS A 139 -3.69 8.20 3.48
N ALA A 140 -4.95 8.16 3.03
CA ALA A 140 -5.44 8.89 1.86
C ALA A 140 -4.73 8.49 0.57
N ARG A 141 -4.58 9.42 -0.39
CA ARG A 141 -3.88 9.16 -1.65
C ARG A 141 -2.38 9.31 -1.45
N VAL A 142 -1.61 8.34 -1.94
CA VAL A 142 -0.15 8.33 -1.91
C VAL A 142 0.33 8.37 -3.35
N GLU A 143 0.93 9.50 -3.70
CA GLU A 143 1.48 9.85 -5.00
C GLU A 143 2.91 10.39 -4.77
N PRO A 144 3.79 10.44 -5.80
CA PRO A 144 5.08 11.13 -5.66
C PRO A 144 4.92 12.57 -5.15
N PRO A 145 5.82 13.08 -4.29
CA PRO A 145 7.08 12.47 -3.86
C PRO A 145 6.96 11.52 -2.66
N ARG A 146 5.75 11.26 -2.14
CA ARG A 146 5.57 10.43 -0.93
C ARG A 146 5.89 8.95 -1.17
N ILE A 147 5.76 8.51 -2.41
CA ILE A 147 6.23 7.22 -2.91
C ILE A 147 7.14 7.46 -4.11
N SER A 148 8.23 6.71 -4.19
CA SER A 148 9.08 6.65 -5.38
C SER A 148 8.79 5.36 -6.13
N TRP A 149 8.73 5.45 -7.46
CA TRP A 149 8.49 4.30 -8.33
C TRP A 149 9.71 4.08 -9.23
N SER A 150 10.16 2.82 -9.34
CA SER A 150 11.23 2.43 -10.26
C SER A 150 10.87 1.13 -10.97
N ALA A 151 11.43 0.95 -12.17
CA ALA A 151 11.42 -0.33 -12.88
C ALA A 151 12.67 -1.12 -12.54
N GLU A 152 12.51 -2.42 -12.32
CA GLU A 152 13.60 -3.36 -12.07
C GLU A 152 13.37 -4.62 -12.91
N ARG A 153 14.40 -5.45 -13.07
CA ARG A 153 14.23 -6.78 -13.67
C ARG A 153 13.68 -7.74 -12.63
N ALA A 154 12.70 -8.53 -13.05
CA ALA A 154 12.34 -9.72 -12.32
C ALA A 154 13.47 -10.75 -12.46
N ASP A 155 14.03 -11.18 -11.32
CA ASP A 155 14.86 -12.38 -11.26
C ASP A 155 14.10 -13.62 -11.74
#